data_AF-A0AAD3RNE8-F1
#
_entry.id   AF-A0AAD3RNE8-F1
#
_cell.length_a   1.000
_cell.length_b   1.000
_cell.length_c   1.000
_cell.angle_alpha   90.00
_cell.angle_beta   90.00
_cell.angle_gamma   90.00
#
_symmetry.space_group_name_H-M   'P 1'
#
loop_
_entity.id
_entity.type
_entity.pdbx_description
1 polymer ?
#
loop_
_entity_poly.entity_id
_entity_poly.type
_entity_poly.pdbx_seq_one_letter_code
_entity_poly.pdbx_strand_id
1 'polypeptide(L)'
;MVLDHQEASHELDDSVRVKVREALLKRHHHQNEKKKNLIPIVRSITEGTRKQSEPHLTATSPQPPPATEQAKNGAGQDGTQVDLSKVDLHFMKKIPEGAEASNVLVGELDFLERPIVAFVRLSPAVLLTGLTEVPIPTRFLFILLGPDGKAQQYHEIGRSMATIMTDEIFHDVAYKAKDRSDLLAGIDEFLDQVTVLPPGEWDPSIRIEPPKSVPSQEKRKQPGVPNGTACQVEEELHAEHHGPELQRTGRLFGGLILDIKRKAPFYLSDFKDGLSLQCVASFLFLYCACMSPVITFGGLLGEATEGRISAIESLFGASMTGVAYSLFAGQPLTILGSTGPVLVFEKILFKFCKDYDLSYLSLRTCIGLWTALLCLVLVATDASSLVCYITRFTEEAFAALICLIFIYEALEKLFHLGEIYPFNTHSDLDKLTLAYCRCAEPDNPSNKTLELWSERNITASAVSWANLSVKECISLQGHFVGTACGHHGPYTPDVLFWSTILFFSTFFMSAFFKQFKTSRYFPTKVRSMISDFAVFLTIVIMVLLDYAIGVPSQKLKVPSKFQV
;
A
#
# COMPACT_ATOMS: atom_id res chain seq x y z
N MET A 1 -32.95 12.02 -10.94
CA MET A 1 -31.90 11.42 -10.08
C MET A 1 -31.62 12.11 -8.74
N VAL A 2 -32.00 13.38 -8.50
CA VAL A 2 -32.09 13.92 -7.12
C VAL A 2 -33.54 14.15 -6.67
N LEU A 3 -34.46 14.42 -7.62
CA LEU A 3 -35.89 14.54 -7.31
C LEU A 3 -36.56 13.19 -6.99
N ASP A 4 -36.18 12.11 -7.68
CA ASP A 4 -36.74 10.76 -7.43
C ASP A 4 -36.38 10.22 -6.03
N HIS A 5 -35.24 10.64 -5.48
CA HIS A 5 -34.83 10.24 -4.13
C HIS A 5 -35.54 11.05 -3.03
N GLN A 6 -36.00 12.28 -3.35
CA GLN A 6 -36.86 13.08 -2.48
C GLN A 6 -38.32 12.62 -2.50
N GLU A 7 -38.79 12.05 -3.62
CA GLU A 7 -40.09 11.35 -3.67
C GLU A 7 -40.11 10.10 -2.79
N ALA A 8 -38.99 9.37 -2.72
CA ALA A 8 -38.85 8.18 -1.89
C ALA A 8 -38.62 8.48 -0.39
N SER A 9 -38.13 9.68 -0.02
CA SER A 9 -37.70 9.99 1.35
C SER A 9 -38.76 10.66 2.24
N HIS A 10 -39.93 11.07 1.71
CA HIS A 10 -40.98 11.80 2.47
C HIS A 10 -40.44 13.02 3.26
N GLU A 11 -39.34 13.65 2.84
CA GLU A 11 -38.70 14.72 3.61
C GLU A 11 -39.44 16.06 3.56
N LEU A 12 -40.39 16.23 2.64
CA LEU A 12 -41.17 17.46 2.45
C LEU A 12 -42.67 17.15 2.47
N ASP A 13 -43.40 17.87 3.33
CA ASP A 13 -44.86 17.83 3.42
C ASP A 13 -45.52 18.16 2.07
N ASP A 14 -46.63 17.50 1.74
CA ASP A 14 -47.27 17.61 0.41
C ASP A 14 -47.69 19.06 0.09
N SER A 15 -48.03 19.84 1.12
CA SER A 15 -48.36 21.26 1.02
C SER A 15 -47.17 22.14 0.59
N VAL A 16 -45.97 21.81 1.06
CA VAL A 16 -44.72 22.52 0.75
C VAL A 16 -44.26 22.17 -0.66
N ARG A 17 -44.44 20.92 -1.10
CA ARG A 17 -44.08 20.45 -2.45
C ARG A 17 -44.79 21.25 -3.55
N VAL A 18 -46.08 21.53 -3.37
CA VAL A 18 -46.87 22.33 -4.33
C VAL A 18 -46.32 23.76 -4.44
N LYS A 19 -45.98 24.39 -3.30
CA LYS A 19 -45.42 25.74 -3.28
C LYS A 19 -44.02 25.81 -3.91
N VAL A 20 -43.17 24.82 -3.68
CA VAL A 20 -41.85 24.72 -4.33
C VAL A 20 -42.00 24.56 -5.84
N ARG A 21 -42.93 23.70 -6.29
CA ARG A 21 -43.23 23.53 -7.71
C ARG A 21 -43.74 24.83 -8.35
N GLU A 22 -44.63 25.53 -7.67
CA GLU A 22 -45.12 26.83 -8.13
C GLU A 22 -43.98 27.85 -8.26
N ALA A 23 -43.08 27.90 -7.27
CA ALA A 23 -41.91 28.78 -7.29
C ALA A 23 -40.96 28.47 -8.47
N LEU A 24 -40.71 27.19 -8.76
CA LEU A 24 -39.87 26.76 -9.89
C LEU A 24 -40.50 27.00 -11.26
N LEU A 25 -41.82 27.08 -11.34
CA LEU A 25 -42.55 27.35 -12.59
C LEU A 25 -42.83 28.83 -12.82
N LYS A 26 -42.44 29.71 -11.88
CA LYS A 26 -42.57 31.16 -12.08
C LYS A 26 -41.73 31.59 -13.27
N ARG A 27 -42.28 32.54 -14.04
CA ARG A 27 -41.58 33.11 -15.18
C ARG A 27 -40.31 33.82 -14.73
N HIS A 28 -39.17 33.41 -15.27
CA HIS A 28 -37.90 34.10 -15.03
C HIS A 28 -37.88 35.43 -15.78
N HIS A 29 -37.34 36.45 -15.12
CA HIS A 29 -37.13 37.77 -15.71
C HIS A 29 -35.65 38.01 -15.91
N HIS A 30 -35.25 38.21 -17.17
CA HIS A 30 -33.87 38.46 -17.53
C HIS A 30 -33.48 39.91 -17.27
N GLN A 31 -32.18 40.15 -17.01
CA GLN A 31 -31.68 41.47 -16.59
C GLN A 31 -31.94 42.56 -17.65
N ASN A 32 -32.02 42.17 -18.94
CA ASN A 32 -32.33 43.08 -20.04
C ASN A 32 -33.82 43.46 -20.14
N GLU A 33 -34.76 42.68 -19.59
CA GLU A 33 -36.17 43.09 -19.53
C GLU A 33 -36.40 44.25 -18.56
N LYS A 34 -35.56 44.37 -17.51
CA LYS A 34 -35.61 45.48 -16.53
C LYS A 34 -35.10 46.82 -17.08
N LYS A 35 -34.34 46.83 -18.19
CA LYS A 35 -33.63 48.02 -18.70
C LYS A 35 -34.49 49.04 -19.48
N LYS A 36 -35.80 48.84 -19.61
CA LYS A 36 -36.63 49.79 -20.40
C LYS A 36 -36.87 51.17 -19.75
N ASN A 37 -36.51 51.40 -18.48
CA ASN A 37 -36.86 52.66 -17.78
C ASN A 37 -35.72 53.43 -17.08
N LEU A 38 -34.43 53.22 -17.38
CA LEU A 38 -33.39 54.11 -16.85
C LEU A 38 -32.21 54.32 -17.83
N ILE A 39 -31.86 55.60 -18.04
CA ILE A 39 -30.78 56.12 -18.90
C ILE A 39 -29.38 55.69 -18.38
N PRO A 40 -28.34 55.50 -19.23
CA PRO A 40 -27.17 54.68 -18.92
C PRO A 40 -25.90 55.47 -18.55
N ILE A 41 -25.16 55.00 -17.53
CA ILE A 41 -23.80 55.42 -17.10
C ILE A 41 -23.24 54.17 -16.36
N VAL A 42 -22.11 53.50 -16.63
CA VAL A 42 -20.76 53.79 -17.17
C VAL A 42 -20.26 52.63 -18.06
N ARG A 43 -19.50 52.97 -19.12
CA ARG A 43 -18.76 52.07 -20.03
C ARG A 43 -17.53 51.44 -19.39
N SER A 44 -17.32 50.14 -19.64
CA SER A 44 -16.03 49.47 -19.44
C SER A 44 -14.99 50.02 -20.43
N ILE A 45 -13.82 50.33 -19.91
CA ILE A 45 -12.64 50.87 -20.57
C ILE A 45 -11.89 49.74 -21.28
N THR A 46 -11.76 49.81 -22.61
CA THR A 46 -10.57 49.40 -23.39
C THR A 46 -10.74 49.83 -24.86
N GLU A 47 -10.51 51.12 -25.13
CA GLU A 47 -10.23 51.60 -26.49
C GLU A 47 -9.28 52.81 -26.39
N GLY A 48 -8.12 52.71 -27.06
CA GLY A 48 -6.98 53.63 -26.99
C GLY A 48 -5.72 52.84 -26.68
N THR A 49 -4.90 52.41 -27.64
CA THR A 49 -4.22 53.24 -28.64
C THR A 49 -3.67 52.32 -29.74
N ARG A 50 -4.02 52.57 -31.01
CA ARG A 50 -3.28 52.05 -32.18
C ARG A 50 -2.43 53.18 -32.75
N LYS A 51 -1.11 52.98 -32.88
CA LYS A 51 -0.25 53.22 -34.07
C LYS A 51 1.23 53.41 -33.71
N GLN A 52 2.09 52.54 -34.24
CA GLN A 52 3.29 52.95 -34.97
C GLN A 52 3.76 51.85 -35.95
N SER A 53 3.80 52.23 -37.24
CA SER A 53 4.68 51.79 -38.35
C SER A 53 4.60 50.38 -38.96
N GLU A 54 4.11 50.37 -40.22
CA GLU A 54 4.30 49.45 -41.38
C GLU A 54 5.78 49.26 -41.80
N PRO A 55 6.19 48.30 -42.69
CA PRO A 55 5.58 47.91 -43.99
C PRO A 55 5.52 46.37 -44.25
N HIS A 56 4.96 45.74 -45.30
CA HIS A 56 4.82 46.05 -46.73
C HIS A 56 3.86 45.01 -47.41
N LEU A 57 3.13 45.45 -48.46
CA LEU A 57 2.74 44.75 -49.72
C LEU A 57 1.54 43.76 -49.79
N THR A 58 0.43 44.26 -50.39
CA THR A 58 -0.33 43.78 -51.58
C THR A 58 -0.38 42.24 -51.86
N ALA A 59 -1.52 41.60 -52.16
CA ALA A 59 -2.49 41.95 -53.21
C ALA A 59 -3.74 41.02 -53.25
N THR A 60 -4.81 41.55 -53.86
CA THR A 60 -5.85 40.92 -54.74
C THR A 60 -7.09 40.17 -54.19
N SER A 61 -8.25 40.70 -54.62
CA SER A 61 -9.67 40.26 -54.62
C SER A 61 -9.96 39.09 -55.60
N PRO A 62 -11.20 38.62 -55.94
CA PRO A 62 -12.59 38.92 -55.47
C PRO A 62 -13.59 37.71 -55.29
N GLN A 63 -14.79 38.03 -54.76
CA GLN A 63 -16.15 37.38 -54.69
C GLN A 63 -16.75 36.72 -56.00
N PRO A 64 -18.04 36.22 -56.09
CA PRO A 64 -18.94 35.29 -55.32
C PRO A 64 -19.67 34.22 -56.24
N PRO A 65 -20.99 33.84 -56.09
CA PRO A 65 -21.69 32.70 -55.42
C PRO A 65 -22.29 31.63 -56.43
N PRO A 66 -23.26 30.70 -56.14
CA PRO A 66 -24.70 30.95 -55.85
C PRO A 66 -25.46 29.90 -54.97
N ALA A 67 -26.79 30.06 -54.86
CA ALA A 67 -27.77 29.42 -53.98
C ALA A 67 -28.68 28.36 -54.65
N THR A 68 -29.35 27.50 -53.85
CA THR A 68 -30.59 26.70 -54.13
C THR A 68 -30.96 25.93 -52.84
N GLU A 69 -32.19 25.59 -52.42
CA GLU A 69 -33.59 25.89 -52.76
C GLU A 69 -34.44 25.29 -51.59
N GLN A 70 -35.61 25.87 -51.30
CA GLN A 70 -36.57 25.37 -50.29
C GLN A 70 -37.63 24.45 -50.92
N ALA A 71 -38.08 23.42 -50.19
CA ALA A 71 -39.38 22.76 -50.40
C ALA A 71 -40.19 22.70 -49.09
N LYS A 72 -41.42 23.23 -49.16
CA LYS A 72 -42.45 23.32 -48.11
C LYS A 72 -43.33 22.07 -48.08
N ASN A 73 -43.85 21.73 -46.89
CA ASN A 73 -45.19 21.16 -46.56
C ASN A 73 -45.22 21.00 -45.02
N GLY A 74 -46.24 21.28 -44.21
CA GLY A 74 -47.59 21.82 -44.32
C GLY A 74 -48.19 21.85 -42.89
N ALA A 75 -48.84 22.97 -42.55
CA ALA A 75 -49.73 23.36 -41.43
C ALA A 75 -49.91 22.51 -40.14
N GLY A 76 -49.87 23.23 -39.00
CA GLY A 76 -50.44 22.85 -37.70
C GLY A 76 -49.99 23.79 -36.57
N GLN A 77 -50.64 24.96 -36.45
CA GLN A 77 -50.39 25.97 -35.41
C GLN A 77 -50.99 25.55 -34.06
N ASP A 78 -50.14 25.39 -33.04
CA ASP A 78 -50.30 26.03 -31.73
C ASP A 78 -49.02 25.77 -30.91
N GLY A 79 -48.03 26.61 -31.17
CA GLY A 79 -46.83 26.73 -30.34
C GLY A 79 -46.52 28.20 -30.29
N THR A 80 -46.44 28.78 -29.09
CA THR A 80 -46.02 30.17 -28.87
C THR A 80 -44.64 30.34 -29.51
N GLN A 81 -44.61 30.80 -30.76
CA GLN A 81 -43.41 31.04 -31.53
C GLN A 81 -42.63 32.13 -30.81
N VAL A 82 -41.44 31.77 -30.33
CA VAL A 82 -40.48 32.74 -29.81
C VAL A 82 -40.21 33.73 -30.93
N ASP A 83 -40.42 35.02 -30.66
CA ASP A 83 -40.09 36.10 -31.57
C ASP A 83 -38.55 36.22 -31.61
N LEU A 84 -37.90 35.38 -32.43
CA LEU A 84 -36.44 35.32 -32.61
C LEU A 84 -35.82 36.65 -33.06
N SER A 85 -36.66 37.64 -33.42
CA SER A 85 -36.28 38.97 -33.87
C SER A 85 -35.63 39.85 -32.78
N LYS A 86 -35.68 39.44 -31.50
CA LYS A 86 -35.09 40.18 -30.36
C LYS A 86 -33.83 39.54 -29.76
N VAL A 87 -33.37 38.40 -30.27
CA VAL A 87 -32.13 37.79 -29.80
C VAL A 87 -30.96 38.55 -30.41
N ASP A 88 -30.03 39.00 -29.57
CA ASP A 88 -28.84 39.73 -30.01
C ASP A 88 -27.96 38.82 -30.87
N LEU A 89 -28.15 38.87 -32.20
CA LEU A 89 -27.50 38.00 -33.20
C LEU A 89 -25.97 38.05 -33.12
N HIS A 90 -25.41 39.12 -32.54
CA HIS A 90 -23.98 39.26 -32.30
C HIS A 90 -23.46 38.32 -31.19
N PHE A 91 -24.29 37.98 -30.21
CA PHE A 91 -23.95 37.03 -29.14
C PHE A 91 -23.99 35.58 -29.62
N MET A 92 -24.97 35.24 -30.47
CA MET A 92 -25.10 33.90 -31.08
C MET A 92 -23.86 33.49 -31.90
N LYS A 93 -23.19 34.44 -32.55
CA LYS A 93 -21.95 34.17 -33.31
C LYS A 93 -20.75 33.78 -32.45
N LYS A 94 -20.80 34.04 -31.13
CA LYS A 94 -19.72 33.71 -30.19
C LYS A 94 -19.89 32.34 -29.53
N ILE A 95 -21.04 31.69 -29.74
CA ILE A 95 -21.37 30.42 -29.12
C ILE A 95 -20.99 29.29 -30.10
N PRO A 96 -20.24 28.27 -29.66
CA PRO A 96 -19.90 27.12 -30.49
C PRO A 96 -21.14 26.37 -30.99
N GLU A 97 -21.06 25.81 -32.19
CA GLU A 97 -22.10 24.91 -32.70
C GLU A 97 -22.19 23.67 -31.81
N GLY A 98 -23.42 23.31 -31.39
CA GLY A 98 -23.65 22.21 -30.45
C GLY A 98 -23.50 22.55 -28.97
N ALA A 99 -23.40 23.84 -28.60
CA ALA A 99 -23.37 24.24 -27.20
C ALA A 99 -24.66 23.83 -26.46
N GLU A 100 -24.49 23.33 -25.23
CA GLU A 100 -25.56 23.00 -24.31
C GLU A 100 -25.48 23.89 -23.07
N ALA A 101 -26.64 24.25 -22.50
CA ALA A 101 -26.72 25.11 -21.33
C ALA A 101 -26.71 24.33 -20.02
N SER A 102 -25.95 24.83 -19.04
CA SER A 102 -26.05 24.44 -17.63
C SER A 102 -26.68 25.61 -16.85
N ASN A 103 -27.88 25.39 -16.29
CA ASN A 103 -28.62 26.42 -15.58
C ASN A 103 -28.39 26.29 -14.07
N VAL A 104 -27.98 27.36 -13.42
CA VAL A 104 -27.79 27.44 -11.97
C VAL A 104 -28.86 28.35 -11.39
N LEU A 105 -29.82 27.77 -10.69
CA LEU A 105 -30.98 28.43 -10.11
C LEU A 105 -30.82 28.49 -8.60
N VAL A 106 -30.80 29.69 -8.05
CA VAL A 106 -30.63 29.92 -6.61
C VAL A 106 -31.69 30.89 -6.12
N GLY A 107 -32.31 30.61 -4.98
CA GLY A 107 -33.31 31.49 -4.39
C GLY A 107 -33.61 31.24 -2.92
N GLU A 108 -34.30 32.20 -2.31
CA GLU A 108 -34.87 32.08 -0.97
C GLU A 108 -36.38 31.86 -1.06
N LEU A 109 -36.91 31.08 -0.13
CA LEU A 109 -38.33 30.83 0.05
C LEU A 109 -38.64 30.91 1.55
N ASP A 110 -39.54 31.83 1.89
CA ASP A 110 -40.01 32.15 3.25
C ASP A 110 -40.61 30.96 4.01
N PHE A 111 -41.19 29.99 3.29
CA PHE A 111 -41.82 28.80 3.87
C PHE A 111 -40.88 27.58 4.01
N LEU A 112 -39.62 27.65 3.57
CA LEU A 112 -38.67 26.55 3.73
C LEU A 112 -37.94 26.64 5.08
N GLU A 113 -37.95 25.57 5.86
CA GLU A 113 -37.16 25.49 7.11
C GLU A 113 -35.70 25.05 6.87
N ARG A 114 -35.44 24.35 5.76
CA ARG A 114 -34.14 23.78 5.40
C ARG A 114 -33.86 23.99 3.90
N PRO A 115 -32.59 24.15 3.50
CA PRO A 115 -32.23 24.29 2.10
C PRO A 115 -32.43 22.98 1.33
N ILE A 116 -32.96 23.11 0.12
CA ILE A 116 -33.17 22.05 -0.86
C ILE A 116 -32.12 22.22 -1.97
N VAL A 117 -31.39 21.15 -2.27
CA VAL A 117 -30.39 21.11 -3.33
C VAL A 117 -30.72 19.99 -4.31
N ALA A 118 -30.76 20.31 -5.60
CA ALA A 118 -30.93 19.33 -6.65
C ALA A 118 -29.95 19.57 -7.80
N PHE A 119 -29.29 18.50 -8.24
CA PHE A 119 -28.52 18.47 -9.48
C PHE A 119 -29.22 17.52 -10.45
N VAL A 120 -29.62 18.04 -11.60
CA VAL A 120 -30.46 17.34 -12.59
C VAL A 120 -29.74 17.32 -13.92
N ARG A 121 -29.55 16.11 -14.47
CA ARG A 121 -29.10 15.89 -15.85
C ARG A 121 -30.28 15.41 -16.68
N LEU A 122 -30.62 16.16 -17.74
CA LEU A 122 -31.65 15.78 -18.70
C LEU A 122 -31.12 14.71 -19.66
N SER A 123 -31.97 13.77 -20.09
CA SER A 123 -31.56 12.64 -20.95
C SER A 123 -31.31 13.09 -22.39
N PRO A 124 -32.21 13.85 -23.04
CA PRO A 124 -31.89 14.76 -24.13
C PRO A 124 -31.72 16.19 -23.62
N ALA A 125 -30.89 17.01 -24.27
CA ALA A 125 -30.89 18.45 -24.00
C ALA A 125 -32.18 19.07 -24.56
N VAL A 126 -32.89 19.86 -23.74
CA VAL A 126 -34.22 20.38 -24.08
C VAL A 126 -34.21 21.91 -24.04
N LEU A 127 -34.83 22.54 -25.04
CA LEU A 127 -35.00 23.99 -25.04
C LEU A 127 -36.08 24.38 -24.02
N LEU A 128 -35.66 24.84 -22.85
CA LEU A 128 -36.55 25.36 -21.83
C LEU A 128 -36.79 26.85 -22.07
N THR A 129 -37.98 27.19 -22.55
CA THR A 129 -38.34 28.57 -22.90
C THR A 129 -38.32 29.48 -21.67
N GLY A 130 -37.54 30.56 -21.74
CA GLY A 130 -37.50 31.61 -20.72
C GLY A 130 -36.55 31.35 -19.55
N LEU A 131 -35.79 30.24 -19.54
CA LEU A 131 -34.75 29.99 -18.54
C LEU A 131 -33.39 30.58 -18.96
N THR A 132 -33.07 30.49 -20.24
CA THR A 132 -31.85 31.04 -20.83
C THR A 132 -32.18 32.28 -21.67
N GLU A 133 -31.32 33.31 -21.62
CA GLU A 133 -31.45 34.51 -22.46
C GLU A 133 -31.32 34.22 -23.96
N VAL A 134 -30.69 33.08 -24.28
CA VAL A 134 -30.34 32.63 -25.63
C VAL A 134 -31.00 31.27 -25.86
N PRO A 135 -31.47 30.96 -27.09
CA PRO A 135 -32.14 29.69 -27.37
C PRO A 135 -31.16 28.51 -27.46
N ILE A 136 -30.55 28.16 -26.33
CA ILE A 136 -29.61 27.03 -26.18
C ILE A 136 -30.33 25.91 -25.43
N PRO A 137 -30.27 24.65 -25.90
CA PRO A 137 -30.88 23.54 -25.20
C PRO A 137 -30.19 23.32 -23.85
N THR A 138 -30.99 23.18 -22.80
CA THR A 138 -30.51 22.93 -21.44
C THR A 138 -30.23 21.45 -21.25
N ARG A 139 -29.05 21.13 -20.69
CA ARG A 139 -28.63 19.77 -20.34
C ARG A 139 -28.59 19.53 -18.84
N PHE A 140 -28.07 20.49 -18.11
CA PHE A 140 -27.88 20.40 -16.66
C PHE A 140 -28.67 21.50 -15.96
N LEU A 141 -29.24 21.17 -14.80
CA LEU A 141 -29.86 22.13 -13.89
C LEU A 141 -29.33 21.91 -12.48
N PHE A 142 -28.82 22.96 -11.85
CA PHE A 142 -28.56 23.01 -10.43
C PHE A 142 -29.58 23.93 -9.78
N ILE A 143 -30.24 23.44 -8.72
CA ILE A 143 -31.29 24.17 -8.00
C ILE A 143 -30.90 24.19 -6.53
N LEU A 144 -30.81 25.40 -5.96
CA LEU A 144 -30.58 25.64 -4.54
C LEU A 144 -31.65 26.61 -4.02
N LEU A 145 -32.55 26.12 -3.19
CA LEU A 145 -33.61 26.93 -2.57
C LEU A 145 -33.49 26.83 -1.05
N GLY A 146 -33.50 27.94 -0.32
CA GLY A 146 -33.36 27.90 1.15
C GLY A 146 -34.22 28.90 1.91
N PRO A 147 -34.25 28.83 3.25
CA PRO A 147 -34.91 29.81 4.10
C PRO A 147 -34.39 31.23 3.88
N ASP A 148 -35.22 32.21 4.20
CA ASP A 148 -34.85 33.62 4.19
C ASP A 148 -33.70 33.93 5.17
N GLY A 149 -32.83 34.86 4.77
CA GLY A 149 -31.74 35.41 5.60
C GLY A 149 -30.34 34.94 5.24
N LYS A 150 -30.16 34.18 4.15
CA LYS A 150 -28.88 33.65 3.66
C LYS A 150 -28.64 33.83 2.15
N ALA A 151 -29.35 34.76 1.49
CA ALA A 151 -29.32 34.98 0.04
C ALA A 151 -27.91 35.07 -0.54
N GLN A 152 -27.03 35.83 0.13
CA GLN A 152 -25.65 36.00 -0.32
C GLN A 152 -24.87 34.68 -0.29
N GLN A 153 -25.06 33.86 0.75
CA GLN A 153 -24.40 32.55 0.85
C GLN A 153 -24.88 31.62 -0.27
N TYR A 154 -26.18 31.59 -0.55
CA TYR A 154 -26.72 30.79 -1.62
C TYR A 154 -26.20 31.25 -2.99
N HIS A 155 -26.13 32.55 -3.21
CA HIS A 155 -25.58 33.12 -4.44
C HIS A 155 -24.11 32.73 -4.64
N GLU A 156 -23.29 32.78 -3.59
CA GLU A 156 -21.90 32.31 -3.66
C GLU A 156 -21.80 30.81 -3.96
N ILE A 157 -22.65 29.97 -3.36
CA ILE A 157 -22.70 28.53 -3.69
C ILE A 157 -23.06 28.32 -5.17
N GLY A 158 -24.04 29.06 -5.69
CA GLY A 158 -24.41 29.02 -7.09
C GLY A 158 -23.26 29.43 -8.01
N ARG A 159 -22.55 30.50 -7.66
CA ARG A 159 -21.35 30.94 -8.40
C ARG A 159 -20.28 29.87 -8.41
N SER A 160 -19.98 29.25 -7.27
CA SER A 160 -19.01 28.15 -7.18
C SER A 160 -19.42 26.98 -8.06
N MET A 161 -20.69 26.56 -8.04
CA MET A 161 -21.18 25.48 -8.91
C MET A 161 -21.07 25.84 -10.39
N ALA A 162 -21.38 27.09 -10.76
CA ALA A 162 -21.21 27.55 -12.13
C ALA A 162 -19.74 27.48 -12.58
N THR A 163 -18.80 27.87 -11.70
CA THR A 163 -17.36 27.74 -11.98
C THR A 163 -16.93 26.29 -12.13
N ILE A 164 -17.37 25.40 -11.23
CA ILE A 164 -17.08 23.96 -11.31
C ILE A 164 -17.59 23.37 -12.64
N MET A 165 -18.76 23.78 -13.12
CA MET A 165 -19.31 23.31 -14.40
C MET A 165 -18.55 23.78 -15.65
N THR A 166 -17.71 24.82 -15.56
CA THR A 166 -16.82 25.24 -16.66
C THR A 166 -15.61 24.34 -16.83
N ASP A 167 -15.39 23.47 -15.86
CA ASP A 167 -14.25 22.60 -15.82
C ASP A 167 -14.41 21.36 -16.72
N GLU A 168 -13.45 21.12 -17.62
CA GLU A 168 -13.54 20.00 -18.58
C GLU A 168 -13.66 18.62 -17.91
N ILE A 169 -12.97 18.40 -16.78
CA ILE A 169 -13.03 17.11 -16.08
C ILE A 169 -14.34 16.95 -15.35
N PHE A 170 -14.72 17.94 -14.56
CA PHE A 170 -15.98 17.85 -13.84
C PHE A 170 -17.15 17.72 -14.80
N HIS A 171 -17.10 18.42 -15.94
CA HIS A 171 -18.07 18.30 -17.02
C HIS A 171 -18.18 16.86 -17.53
N ASP A 172 -17.05 16.20 -17.82
CA ASP A 172 -17.01 14.80 -18.24
C ASP A 172 -17.56 13.84 -17.16
N VAL A 173 -17.23 14.08 -15.89
CA VAL A 173 -17.76 13.32 -14.76
C VAL A 173 -19.27 13.50 -14.67
N ALA A 174 -19.79 14.73 -14.82
CA ALA A 174 -21.21 15.02 -14.78
C ALA A 174 -21.99 14.30 -15.91
N TYR A 175 -21.41 14.13 -17.10
CA TYR A 175 -22.02 13.34 -18.17
C TYR A 175 -22.03 11.83 -17.91
N LYS A 176 -21.02 11.31 -17.21
CA LYS A 176 -20.86 9.87 -16.95
C LYS A 176 -21.46 9.43 -15.63
N ALA A 177 -21.73 10.36 -14.72
CA ALA A 177 -22.23 10.09 -13.37
C ALA A 177 -23.51 9.25 -13.40
N LYS A 178 -23.55 8.21 -12.59
CA LYS A 178 -24.73 7.35 -12.37
C LYS A 178 -25.30 7.54 -10.98
N ASP A 179 -24.47 7.93 -10.02
CA ASP A 179 -24.86 8.09 -8.62
C ASP A 179 -24.31 9.39 -8.03
N ARG A 180 -24.82 9.77 -6.85
CA ARG A 180 -24.37 10.97 -6.11
C ARG A 180 -22.87 10.91 -5.78
N SER A 181 -22.34 9.72 -5.53
CA SER A 181 -20.91 9.50 -5.23
C SER A 181 -20.00 9.98 -6.34
N ASP A 182 -20.39 9.79 -7.61
CA ASP A 182 -19.56 10.16 -8.76
C ASP A 182 -19.43 11.68 -8.85
N LEU A 183 -20.53 12.40 -8.60
CA LEU A 183 -20.53 13.86 -8.57
C LEU A 183 -19.72 14.39 -7.38
N LEU A 184 -19.82 13.77 -6.20
CA LEU A 184 -19.03 14.17 -5.03
C LEU A 184 -17.53 13.94 -5.27
N ALA A 185 -17.16 12.79 -5.82
CA ALA A 185 -15.77 12.50 -6.19
C ALA A 185 -15.23 13.51 -7.22
N GLY A 186 -16.05 13.92 -8.19
CA GLY A 186 -15.68 14.98 -9.14
C GLY A 186 -15.47 16.34 -8.48
N ILE A 187 -16.28 16.69 -7.47
CA ILE A 187 -16.10 17.94 -6.70
C ILE A 187 -14.82 17.87 -5.88
N ASP A 188 -14.56 16.76 -5.19
CA ASP A 188 -13.35 16.58 -4.39
C ASP A 188 -12.09 16.67 -5.25
N GLU A 189 -12.05 16.01 -6.42
CA GLU A 189 -10.95 16.10 -7.39
C GLU A 189 -10.74 17.53 -7.90
N PHE A 190 -11.82 18.28 -8.11
CA PHE A 190 -11.72 19.70 -8.47
C PHE A 190 -11.11 20.52 -7.33
N LEU A 191 -11.55 20.30 -6.09
CA LEU A 191 -11.07 21.06 -4.92
C LEU A 191 -9.61 20.77 -4.60
N ASP A 192 -9.13 19.53 -4.74
CA ASP A 192 -7.73 19.16 -4.50
C ASP A 192 -6.75 19.89 -5.44
N GLN A 193 -7.22 20.32 -6.61
CA GLN A 193 -6.40 20.96 -7.63
C GLN A 193 -6.56 22.49 -7.67
N VAL A 194 -7.58 23.05 -7.00
CA VAL A 194 -7.81 24.50 -6.97
C VAL A 194 -6.94 25.17 -5.91
N THR A 195 -6.18 26.18 -6.34
CA THR A 195 -5.47 27.05 -5.41
C THR A 195 -6.48 27.96 -4.70
N VAL A 196 -6.72 27.68 -3.42
CA VAL A 196 -7.55 28.53 -2.56
C VAL A 196 -6.70 29.67 -2.01
N LEU A 197 -7.09 30.91 -2.31
CA LEU A 197 -6.48 32.10 -1.72
C LEU A 197 -7.15 32.41 -0.38
N PRO A 198 -6.39 32.62 0.70
CA PRO A 198 -6.96 32.91 2.01
C PRO A 198 -7.67 34.27 2.03
N PRO A 199 -8.88 34.36 2.63
CA PRO A 199 -9.58 35.63 2.76
C PRO A 199 -8.84 36.56 3.74
N GLY A 200 -8.52 37.78 3.31
CA GLY A 200 -7.96 38.85 4.15
C GLY A 200 -6.48 39.16 3.96
N GLU A 201 -5.69 38.26 3.37
CA GLU A 201 -4.29 38.51 3.01
C GLU A 201 -4.13 38.97 1.55
N TRP A 202 -5.15 38.74 0.73
CA TRP A 202 -5.17 39.10 -0.68
C TRP A 202 -6.16 40.24 -0.95
N ASP A 203 -5.71 41.29 -1.64
CA ASP A 203 -6.56 42.39 -2.09
C ASP A 203 -7.28 42.01 -3.40
N PRO A 204 -8.63 41.89 -3.41
CA PRO A 204 -9.39 41.52 -4.62
C PRO A 204 -9.26 42.51 -5.79
N SER A 205 -8.74 43.72 -5.54
CA SER A 205 -8.52 44.75 -6.56
C SER A 205 -7.20 44.56 -7.35
N ILE A 206 -6.28 43.73 -6.85
CA ILE A 206 -5.03 43.42 -7.53
C ILE A 206 -5.29 42.37 -8.62
N ARG A 207 -5.14 42.76 -9.88
CA ARG A 207 -5.30 41.88 -11.04
C ARG A 207 -4.13 40.90 -11.12
N ILE A 208 -4.40 39.61 -10.94
CA ILE A 208 -3.42 38.54 -11.20
C ILE A 208 -3.21 38.46 -12.72
N GLU A 209 -1.97 38.63 -13.17
CA GLU A 209 -1.64 38.42 -14.57
C GLU A 209 -1.77 36.92 -14.91
N PRO A 210 -2.49 36.56 -15.99
CA PRO A 210 -2.59 35.17 -16.40
C PRO A 210 -1.19 34.61 -16.72
N PRO A 211 -0.92 33.33 -16.41
CA PRO A 211 0.35 32.70 -16.73
C PRO A 211 0.62 32.74 -18.24
N LYS A 212 1.88 32.95 -18.62
CA LYS A 212 2.32 33.08 -20.03
C LYS A 212 2.05 31.83 -20.88
N SER A 213 1.86 30.69 -20.23
CA SER A 213 1.47 29.41 -20.84
C SER A 213 0.50 28.71 -19.89
N VAL A 214 -0.65 28.28 -20.41
CA VAL A 214 -1.61 27.48 -19.64
C VAL A 214 -0.99 26.10 -19.42
N PRO A 215 -0.87 25.60 -18.17
CA PRO A 215 -0.37 24.24 -17.91
C PRO A 215 -1.22 23.18 -18.64
N SER A 216 -0.58 22.10 -19.13
CA SER A 216 -1.29 21.07 -19.89
C SER A 216 -2.23 20.24 -19.00
N GLN A 217 -3.48 20.06 -19.44
CA GLN A 217 -4.48 19.23 -18.75
C GLN A 217 -4.34 17.72 -19.05
N GLU A 218 -3.20 17.26 -19.56
CA GLU A 218 -3.03 15.83 -19.92
C GLU A 218 -2.80 14.93 -18.72
N LYS A 219 -2.09 15.40 -17.68
CA LYS A 219 -1.99 14.71 -16.38
C LYS A 219 -3.36 14.53 -15.71
N ARG A 220 -4.25 15.46 -16.01
CA ARG A 220 -5.62 15.55 -15.54
C ARG A 220 -6.51 14.39 -16.00
N LYS A 221 -6.22 13.79 -17.17
CA LYS A 221 -7.02 12.69 -17.76
C LYS A 221 -6.54 11.30 -17.33
N GLN A 222 -5.46 11.19 -16.55
CA GLN A 222 -4.96 9.92 -16.05
C GLN A 222 -5.63 9.58 -14.71
N PRO A 223 -6.14 8.35 -14.52
CA PRO A 223 -6.82 7.98 -13.27
C PRO A 223 -5.84 7.99 -12.10
N GLY A 224 -6.10 8.86 -11.12
CA GLY A 224 -5.38 8.93 -9.85
C GLY A 224 -5.59 7.68 -9.00
N VAL A 225 -4.49 7.12 -8.49
CA VAL A 225 -4.49 5.99 -7.55
C VAL A 225 -4.94 6.50 -6.18
N PRO A 226 -5.87 5.82 -5.48
CA PRO A 226 -6.32 6.27 -4.16
C PRO A 226 -5.33 5.79 -3.09
N ASN A 227 -4.53 6.72 -2.56
CA ASN A 227 -4.28 6.84 -1.11
C ASN A 227 -3.38 8.04 -0.81
N GLY A 228 -3.83 8.86 0.15
CA GLY A 228 -3.18 10.10 0.53
C GLY A 228 -1.81 9.92 1.16
N THR A 229 -0.87 10.77 0.76
CA THR A 229 -0.08 11.65 1.62
C THR A 229 0.45 12.74 0.70
N ALA A 230 0.11 14.01 0.97
CA ALA A 230 0.60 15.13 0.18
C ALA A 230 2.13 15.24 0.33
N CYS A 231 2.87 14.90 -0.72
CA CYS A 231 4.25 15.35 -0.92
C CYS A 231 4.25 16.27 -2.13
N GLN A 232 4.64 17.52 -1.89
CA GLN A 232 4.94 18.49 -2.93
C GLN A 232 6.09 17.93 -3.77
N VAL A 233 5.86 17.71 -5.06
CA VAL A 233 6.92 17.51 -6.04
C VAL A 233 6.81 18.64 -7.04
N GLU A 234 7.74 19.59 -6.93
CA GLU A 234 8.06 20.51 -8.02
C GLU A 234 8.50 19.66 -9.23
N GLU A 235 7.83 19.82 -10.37
CA GLU A 235 8.21 19.14 -11.60
C GLU A 235 9.39 19.85 -12.27
N GLU A 236 10.60 19.33 -12.05
CA GLU A 236 11.70 19.55 -12.97
C GLU A 236 11.63 18.57 -14.16
N LEU A 237 11.80 19.16 -15.32
CA LEU A 237 11.80 18.61 -16.66
C LEU A 237 12.75 17.41 -16.82
N HIS A 238 12.22 16.24 -17.19
CA HIS A 238 12.95 15.11 -17.80
C HIS A 238 14.38 14.84 -17.27
N ALA A 239 14.49 14.40 -16.03
CA ALA A 239 15.58 13.53 -15.59
C ALA A 239 14.96 12.23 -15.04
N GLU A 240 15.70 11.14 -15.12
CA GLU A 240 15.28 9.77 -14.84
C GLU A 240 14.51 9.58 -13.52
N HIS A 241 13.82 8.44 -13.40
CA HIS A 241 13.03 7.93 -12.26
C HIS A 241 13.77 7.84 -10.89
N HIS A 242 14.88 8.55 -10.69
CA HIS A 242 15.72 8.46 -9.50
C HIS A 242 15.87 9.84 -8.87
N GLY A 243 15.47 9.96 -7.61
CA GLY A 243 15.66 11.17 -6.83
C GLY A 243 17.13 11.62 -6.81
N PRO A 244 17.42 12.88 -6.45
CA PRO A 244 18.78 13.44 -6.40
C PRO A 244 19.72 12.73 -5.41
N GLU A 245 19.24 11.70 -4.72
CA GLU A 245 19.90 10.96 -3.65
C GLU A 245 20.92 9.93 -4.16
N LEU A 246 20.77 9.43 -5.39
CA LEU A 246 21.62 8.37 -5.96
C LEU A 246 22.52 8.85 -7.10
N GLN A 247 22.66 10.17 -7.28
CA GLN A 247 23.56 10.73 -8.28
C GLN A 247 25.02 10.69 -7.81
N ARG A 248 25.95 10.36 -8.71
CA ARG A 248 27.39 10.38 -8.39
C ARG A 248 27.85 11.79 -8.06
N THR A 249 28.47 11.98 -6.90
CA THR A 249 28.93 13.30 -6.46
C THR A 249 30.29 13.68 -7.03
N GLY A 250 31.07 12.70 -7.51
CA GLY A 250 32.40 12.89 -8.09
C GLY A 250 33.48 13.27 -7.07
N ARG A 251 33.18 13.18 -5.76
CA ARG A 251 34.13 13.42 -4.66
C ARG A 251 34.28 12.14 -3.84
N LEU A 252 35.49 11.89 -3.33
CA LEU A 252 35.70 10.77 -2.42
C LEU A 252 34.83 10.94 -1.16
N PHE A 253 34.05 9.91 -0.84
CA PHE A 253 33.05 9.90 0.26
C PHE A 253 31.95 10.97 0.15
N GLY A 254 31.74 11.55 -1.03
CA GLY A 254 30.75 12.61 -1.19
C GLY A 254 29.32 12.14 -0.94
N GLY A 255 28.94 10.94 -1.41
CA GLY A 255 27.63 10.35 -1.13
C GLY A 255 27.39 10.13 0.37
N LEU A 256 28.37 9.53 1.07
CA LEU A 256 28.28 9.27 2.52
C LEU A 256 28.07 10.55 3.34
N ILE A 257 28.77 11.64 3.01
CA ILE A 257 28.63 12.92 3.72
C ILE A 257 27.23 13.51 3.53
N LEU A 258 26.66 13.39 2.33
CA LEU A 258 25.29 13.85 2.05
C LEU A 258 24.26 13.04 2.83
N ASP A 259 24.44 11.72 2.91
CA ASP A 259 23.56 10.83 3.67
C ASP A 259 23.59 11.17 5.17
N ILE A 260 24.78 11.39 5.74
CA ILE A 260 24.93 11.81 7.15
C ILE A 260 24.22 13.16 7.38
N LYS A 261 24.41 14.12 6.47
CA LYS A 261 23.78 15.44 6.58
C LYS A 261 22.25 15.35 6.54
N ARG A 262 21.70 14.42 5.75
CA ARG A 262 20.25 14.19 5.65
C ARG A 262 19.70 13.50 6.91
N LYS A 263 20.42 12.52 7.48
CA LYS A 263 19.96 11.75 8.65
C LYS A 263 20.14 12.50 9.98
N ALA A 264 21.18 13.32 10.12
CA ALA A 264 21.53 14.05 11.34
C ALA A 264 20.35 14.77 12.05
N PRO A 265 19.46 15.52 11.38
CA PRO A 265 18.36 16.21 12.06
C PRO A 265 17.32 15.26 12.67
N PHE A 266 17.12 14.08 12.07
CA PHE A 266 16.11 13.11 12.51
C PHE A 266 16.61 12.17 13.61
N TYR A 267 17.93 12.08 13.85
CA TYR A 267 18.50 11.11 14.79
C TYR A 267 17.95 11.25 16.21
N LEU A 268 17.73 12.49 16.69
CA LEU A 268 17.16 12.74 18.02
C LEU A 268 15.64 12.52 18.06
N SER A 269 14.91 12.78 16.97
CA SER A 269 13.47 12.52 16.91
C SER A 269 13.17 11.02 16.93
N ASP A 270 14.01 10.20 16.28
CA ASP A 270 13.83 8.75 16.19
C ASP A 270 13.72 8.07 17.59
N PHE A 271 14.49 8.53 18.58
CA PHE A 271 14.40 8.02 19.96
C PHE A 271 13.11 8.42 20.66
N LYS A 272 12.56 9.60 20.35
CA LYS A 272 11.30 10.09 20.93
C LYS A 272 10.11 9.37 20.31
N ASP A 273 10.16 9.12 19.01
CA ASP A 273 9.09 8.45 18.26
C ASP A 273 9.02 6.94 18.58
N GLY A 274 10.14 6.34 18.97
CA GLY A 274 10.23 4.94 19.42
C GLY A 274 9.45 4.62 20.71
N LEU A 275 8.97 5.61 21.47
CA LEU A 275 8.25 5.42 22.73
C LEU A 275 6.75 5.07 22.56
N SER A 276 6.32 4.71 21.35
CA SER A 276 4.95 4.29 21.10
C SER A 276 4.68 2.84 21.54
N LEU A 277 3.44 2.55 21.92
CA LEU A 277 3.04 1.21 22.36
C LEU A 277 3.08 0.18 21.22
N GLN A 278 2.91 0.64 19.98
CA GLN A 278 3.09 -0.16 18.77
C GLN A 278 4.56 -0.59 18.58
N CYS A 279 5.54 0.25 18.93
CA CYS A 279 6.95 -0.10 18.88
C CYS A 279 7.29 -1.26 19.83
N VAL A 280 6.67 -1.31 21.02
CA VAL A 280 6.83 -2.44 21.95
C VAL A 280 6.30 -3.75 21.36
N ALA A 281 5.15 -3.71 20.69
CA ALA A 281 4.60 -4.88 20.00
C ALA A 281 5.53 -5.38 18.89
N SER A 282 6.03 -4.46 18.05
CA SER A 282 7.00 -4.76 17.00
C SER A 282 8.31 -5.32 17.55
N PHE A 283 8.82 -4.78 18.67
CA PHE A 283 10.03 -5.27 19.33
C PHE A 283 9.89 -6.73 19.77
N LEU A 284 8.79 -7.07 20.46
CA LEU A 284 8.55 -8.44 20.91
C LEU A 284 8.38 -9.42 19.75
N PHE A 285 7.67 -9.01 18.70
CA PHE A 285 7.50 -9.83 17.50
C PHE A 285 8.84 -10.07 16.78
N LEU A 286 9.59 -9.00 16.50
CA LEU A 286 10.86 -9.09 15.80
C LEU A 286 11.89 -9.89 16.60
N TYR A 287 11.89 -9.80 17.93
CA TYR A 287 12.74 -10.62 18.78
C TYR A 287 12.53 -12.12 18.52
N CYS A 288 11.27 -12.59 18.55
CA CYS A 288 10.95 -13.98 18.24
C CYS A 288 11.28 -14.35 16.79
N ALA A 289 11.01 -13.45 15.84
CA ALA A 289 11.26 -13.69 14.41
C ALA A 289 12.74 -13.79 14.07
N CYS A 290 13.59 -12.97 14.70
CA CYS A 290 15.04 -12.94 14.43
C CYS A 290 15.80 -14.02 15.20
N MET A 291 15.35 -14.39 16.41
CA MET A 291 16.05 -15.36 17.25
C MET A 291 16.05 -16.77 16.62
N SER A 292 14.94 -17.21 16.02
CA SER A 292 14.80 -18.55 15.46
C SER A 292 15.76 -18.84 14.28
N PRO A 293 15.84 -17.99 13.24
CA PRO A 293 16.80 -18.17 12.15
C PRO A 293 18.25 -18.12 12.64
N VAL A 294 18.58 -17.20 13.55
CA VAL A 294 19.96 -17.06 14.07
C VAL A 294 20.40 -18.32 14.81
N ILE A 295 19.54 -18.91 15.66
CA ILE A 295 19.84 -20.17 16.36
C ILE A 295 19.92 -21.34 15.36
N THR A 296 18.98 -21.41 14.41
CA THR A 296 18.95 -22.50 13.43
C THR A 296 20.18 -22.48 12.54
N PHE A 297 20.52 -21.33 11.95
CA PHE A 297 21.70 -21.18 11.12
C PHE A 297 22.99 -21.34 11.92
N GLY A 298 23.03 -20.83 13.16
CA GLY A 298 24.17 -21.02 14.04
C GLY A 298 24.39 -22.48 14.44
N GLY A 299 23.31 -23.25 14.61
CA GLY A 299 23.38 -24.71 14.85
C GLY A 299 23.91 -25.46 13.63
N LEU A 300 23.37 -25.18 12.43
CA LEU A 300 23.84 -25.77 11.18
C LEU A 300 25.30 -25.40 10.87
N LEU A 301 25.71 -24.17 11.20
CA LEU A 301 27.09 -23.74 11.06
C LEU A 301 28.02 -24.46 12.06
N GLY A 302 27.55 -24.72 13.28
CA GLY A 302 28.24 -25.54 14.28
C GLY A 302 28.51 -26.96 13.78
N GLU A 303 27.49 -27.60 13.21
CA GLU A 303 27.63 -28.93 12.61
C GLU A 303 28.57 -28.91 11.40
N ALA A 304 28.47 -27.90 10.54
CA ALA A 304 29.31 -27.79 9.36
C ALA A 304 30.78 -27.47 9.65
N THR A 305 31.07 -26.78 10.76
CA THR A 305 32.42 -26.31 11.13
C THR A 305 33.06 -27.11 12.25
N GLU A 306 32.54 -28.30 12.56
CA GLU A 306 33.03 -29.19 13.63
C GLU A 306 33.11 -28.47 14.99
N GLY A 307 32.14 -27.59 15.27
CA GLY A 307 32.02 -26.85 16.53
C GLY A 307 32.90 -25.61 16.66
N ARG A 308 33.68 -25.23 15.64
CA ARG A 308 34.53 -24.02 15.69
C ARG A 308 33.74 -22.71 15.72
N ILE A 309 32.54 -22.70 15.16
CA ILE A 309 31.57 -21.59 15.28
C ILE A 309 30.21 -22.21 15.54
N SER A 310 29.68 -22.01 16.73
CA SER A 310 28.40 -22.60 17.15
C SER A 310 27.29 -21.54 17.19
N ALA A 311 26.13 -21.95 17.73
CA ALA A 311 24.94 -21.11 17.78
C ALA A 311 25.10 -19.88 18.70
N ILE A 312 25.92 -19.97 19.77
CA ILE A 312 26.09 -18.87 20.72
C ILE A 312 26.97 -17.76 20.14
N GLU A 313 28.08 -18.09 19.47
CA GLU A 313 28.95 -17.11 18.82
C GLU A 313 28.18 -16.37 17.72
N SER A 314 27.35 -17.12 16.98
CA SER A 314 26.47 -16.56 15.96
C SER A 314 25.43 -15.59 16.56
N LEU A 315 24.83 -15.95 17.70
CA LEU A 315 23.88 -15.10 18.41
C LEU A 315 24.55 -13.82 18.95
N PHE A 316 25.73 -13.97 19.55
CA PHE A 316 26.51 -12.84 20.05
C PHE A 316 26.92 -11.90 18.90
N GLY A 317 27.44 -12.45 17.81
CA GLY A 317 27.79 -11.70 16.61
C GLY A 317 26.60 -10.94 16.01
N ALA A 318 25.45 -11.60 15.86
CA ALA A 318 24.21 -10.97 15.38
C ALA A 318 23.74 -9.83 16.32
N SER A 319 23.83 -10.02 17.64
CA SER A 319 23.42 -8.99 18.61
C SER A 319 24.32 -7.75 18.56
N MET A 320 25.64 -7.92 18.52
CA MET A 320 26.59 -6.82 18.49
C MET A 320 26.51 -6.04 17.18
N THR A 321 26.42 -6.75 16.05
CA THR A 321 26.27 -6.13 14.73
C THR A 321 24.92 -5.44 14.57
N GLY A 322 23.84 -6.03 15.09
CA GLY A 322 22.52 -5.41 15.11
C GLY A 322 22.50 -4.08 15.87
N VAL A 323 23.06 -4.04 17.10
CA VAL A 323 23.14 -2.81 17.89
C VAL A 323 23.99 -1.74 17.19
N ALA A 324 25.16 -2.12 16.68
CA ALA A 324 26.02 -1.19 15.95
C ALA A 324 25.33 -0.63 14.70
N TYR A 325 24.66 -1.48 13.92
CA TYR A 325 23.93 -1.05 12.73
C TYR A 325 22.76 -0.14 13.06
N SER A 326 21.93 -0.48 14.05
CA SER A 326 20.77 0.35 14.42
C SER A 326 21.17 1.75 14.91
N LEU A 327 22.36 1.92 15.51
CA LEU A 327 22.86 3.22 15.96
C LEU A 327 23.46 4.07 14.83
N PHE A 328 24.11 3.46 13.84
CA PHE A 328 24.87 4.18 12.81
C PHE A 328 24.28 4.11 11.39
N ALA A 329 23.22 3.33 11.17
CA ALA A 329 22.61 3.18 9.85
C ALA A 329 21.79 4.41 9.44
N GLY A 330 21.82 4.74 8.15
CA GLY A 330 20.92 5.72 7.55
C GLY A 330 19.45 5.31 7.66
N GLN A 331 19.17 4.00 7.56
CA GLN A 331 17.83 3.41 7.69
C GLN A 331 17.81 2.30 8.75
N PRO A 332 17.45 2.60 10.01
CA PRO A 332 17.48 1.64 11.12
C PRO A 332 16.35 0.58 11.07
N LEU A 333 15.41 0.69 10.13
CA LEU A 333 14.34 -0.30 9.91
C LEU A 333 14.86 -1.61 9.29
N THR A 334 16.04 -1.58 8.67
CA THR A 334 16.65 -2.78 8.07
C THR A 334 17.22 -3.67 9.17
N ILE A 335 16.86 -4.95 9.15
CA ILE A 335 17.30 -5.94 10.15
C ILE A 335 18.42 -6.78 9.55
N LEU A 336 19.55 -6.84 10.26
CA LEU A 336 20.66 -7.71 9.90
C LEU A 336 20.39 -9.14 10.37
N GLY A 337 20.57 -10.10 9.48
CA GLY A 337 20.43 -11.52 9.77
C GLY A 337 21.34 -12.36 8.89
N SER A 338 21.71 -13.55 9.37
CA SER A 338 22.40 -14.54 8.55
C SER A 338 21.46 -15.09 7.49
N THR A 339 21.96 -15.30 6.28
CA THR A 339 21.19 -15.81 5.13
C THR A 339 21.74 -17.15 4.66
N GLY A 340 20.90 -17.95 4.00
CA GLY A 340 21.29 -19.25 3.45
C GLY A 340 22.55 -19.23 2.56
N PRO A 341 22.71 -18.26 1.64
CA PRO A 341 23.92 -18.17 0.82
C PRO A 341 25.22 -17.99 1.62
N VAL A 342 25.17 -17.23 2.72
CA VAL A 342 26.32 -17.06 3.62
C VAL A 342 26.67 -18.40 4.28
N LEU A 343 25.67 -19.16 4.75
CA LEU A 343 25.91 -20.50 5.31
C LEU A 343 26.58 -21.44 4.30
N VAL A 344 26.11 -21.45 3.04
CA VAL A 344 26.69 -22.28 1.98
C VAL A 344 28.14 -21.87 1.70
N PHE A 345 28.41 -20.56 1.61
CA PHE A 345 29.76 -20.05 1.45
C PHE A 345 30.69 -20.49 2.59
N GLU A 346 30.26 -20.38 3.85
CA GLU A 346 31.05 -20.77 5.01
C GLU A 346 31.34 -22.28 5.02
N LYS A 347 30.37 -23.12 4.63
CA LYS A 347 30.56 -24.57 4.49
C LYS A 347 31.61 -24.91 3.43
N ILE A 348 31.57 -24.22 2.29
CA ILE A 348 32.58 -24.39 1.23
C ILE A 348 33.95 -23.91 1.70
N LEU A 349 34.01 -22.77 2.39
CA LEU A 349 35.25 -22.21 2.94
C LEU A 349 35.87 -23.15 3.97
N PHE A 350 35.06 -23.73 4.86
CA PHE A 350 35.54 -24.70 5.84
C PHE A 350 36.07 -25.96 5.16
N LYS A 351 35.35 -26.50 4.17
CA LYS A 351 35.81 -27.65 3.38
C LYS A 351 37.13 -27.34 2.66
N PHE A 352 37.24 -26.18 2.02
CA PHE A 352 38.47 -25.73 1.38
C PHE A 352 39.62 -25.64 2.39
N CYS A 353 39.40 -25.07 3.57
CA CYS A 353 40.42 -25.05 4.63
C CYS A 353 40.88 -26.45 5.02
N LYS A 354 39.95 -27.41 5.08
CA LYS A 354 40.25 -28.81 5.43
C LYS A 354 41.03 -29.53 4.32
N ASP A 355 40.70 -29.29 3.06
CA ASP A 355 41.36 -29.92 1.92
C ASP A 355 42.81 -29.42 1.72
N TYR A 356 43.10 -28.19 2.15
CA TYR A 356 44.42 -27.55 2.03
C TYR A 356 45.16 -27.36 3.37
N ASP A 357 44.68 -27.96 4.46
CA ASP A 357 45.24 -27.85 5.82
C ASP A 357 45.46 -26.40 6.31
N LEU A 358 44.56 -25.49 5.93
CA LEU A 358 44.60 -24.08 6.34
C LEU A 358 43.79 -23.84 7.62
N SER A 359 44.22 -22.86 8.42
CA SER A 359 43.47 -22.43 9.61
C SER A 359 42.23 -21.63 9.23
N TYR A 360 41.06 -22.25 9.40
CA TYR A 360 39.74 -21.67 9.07
C TYR A 360 39.51 -20.26 9.66
N LEU A 361 39.75 -20.06 10.95
CA LEU A 361 39.49 -18.77 11.62
C LEU A 361 40.39 -17.65 11.05
N SER A 362 41.66 -17.94 10.79
CA SER A 362 42.61 -16.98 10.24
C SER A 362 42.22 -16.59 8.81
N LEU A 363 41.92 -17.57 7.97
CA LEU A 363 41.49 -17.31 6.59
C LEU A 363 40.18 -16.51 6.54
N ARG A 364 39.22 -16.86 7.40
CA ARG A 364 37.96 -16.12 7.56
C ARG A 364 38.22 -14.66 7.94
N THR A 365 39.16 -14.40 8.85
CA THR A 365 39.54 -13.03 9.24
C THR A 365 40.14 -12.27 8.06
N CYS A 366 41.03 -12.90 7.28
CA CYS A 366 41.60 -12.28 6.08
C CYS A 366 40.51 -11.94 5.04
N ILE A 367 39.56 -12.84 4.79
CA ILE A 367 38.42 -12.59 3.90
C ILE A 367 37.56 -11.42 4.44
N GLY A 368 37.32 -11.37 5.75
CA GLY A 368 36.64 -10.27 6.41
C GLY A 368 37.34 -8.91 6.22
N LEU A 369 38.67 -8.87 6.34
CA LEU A 369 39.45 -7.65 6.13
C LEU A 369 39.40 -7.19 4.66
N TRP A 370 39.51 -8.11 3.70
CA TRP A 370 39.40 -7.79 2.27
C TRP A 370 38.00 -7.32 1.89
N THR A 371 36.96 -7.96 2.40
CA THR A 371 35.57 -7.53 2.15
C THR A 371 35.29 -6.15 2.75
N ALA A 372 35.81 -5.84 3.94
CA ALA A 372 35.74 -4.50 4.52
C ALA A 372 36.47 -3.45 3.67
N LEU A 373 37.67 -3.76 3.17
CA LEU A 373 38.42 -2.88 2.27
C LEU A 373 37.65 -2.60 0.97
N LEU A 374 37.10 -3.65 0.33
CA LEU A 374 36.31 -3.51 -0.89
C LEU A 374 35.04 -2.68 -0.65
N CYS A 375 34.35 -2.88 0.48
CA CYS A 375 33.20 -2.06 0.85
C CYS A 375 33.58 -0.59 1.02
N LEU A 376 34.72 -0.29 1.66
CA LEU A 376 35.20 1.09 1.82
C LEU A 376 35.49 1.73 0.46
N VAL A 377 36.09 1.00 -0.48
CA VAL A 377 36.33 1.47 -1.86
C VAL A 377 35.01 1.76 -2.59
N LEU A 378 34.00 0.90 -2.46
CA LEU A 378 32.69 1.11 -3.08
C LEU A 378 31.99 2.36 -2.52
N VAL A 379 32.08 2.58 -1.20
CA VAL A 379 31.54 3.78 -0.55
C VAL A 379 32.33 5.03 -0.98
N ALA A 380 33.66 4.95 -1.08
CA ALA A 380 34.48 6.07 -1.50
C ALA A 380 34.27 6.47 -2.97
N THR A 381 33.85 5.53 -3.83
CA THR A 381 33.61 5.72 -5.28
C THR A 381 32.16 6.02 -5.64
N ASP A 382 31.29 6.26 -4.65
CA ASP A 382 29.85 6.46 -4.82
C ASP A 382 29.20 5.35 -5.69
N ALA A 383 29.57 4.09 -5.46
CA ALA A 383 29.03 2.95 -6.21
C ALA A 383 27.52 2.74 -5.98
N SER A 384 26.94 3.34 -4.94
CA SER A 384 25.50 3.34 -4.68
C SER A 384 24.68 3.87 -5.86
N SER A 385 25.26 4.69 -6.74
CA SER A 385 24.58 5.16 -7.96
C SER A 385 24.15 4.03 -8.90
N LEU A 386 24.79 2.85 -8.81
CA LEU A 386 24.43 1.68 -9.62
C LEU A 386 23.07 1.10 -9.21
N VAL A 387 22.61 1.38 -7.99
CA VAL A 387 21.31 0.92 -7.50
C VAL A 387 20.17 1.55 -8.31
N CYS A 388 20.38 2.70 -8.96
CA CYS A 388 19.40 3.28 -9.91
C CYS A 388 19.04 2.31 -11.06
N TYR A 389 19.95 1.44 -11.47
CA TYR A 389 19.63 0.48 -12.53
C TYR A 389 18.70 -0.65 -12.08
N ILE A 390 18.49 -0.80 -10.78
CA ILE A 390 17.53 -1.75 -10.23
C ILE A 390 16.13 -1.15 -10.40
N THR A 391 15.32 -1.81 -11.22
CA THR A 391 13.95 -1.39 -11.48
C THR A 391 12.99 -2.03 -10.48
N ARG A 392 11.81 -1.44 -10.32
CA ARG A 392 10.72 -2.02 -9.51
C ARG A 392 10.41 -3.48 -9.88
N PHE A 393 10.50 -3.84 -11.16
CA PHE A 393 10.30 -5.22 -11.60
C PHE A 393 11.32 -6.18 -10.97
N THR A 394 12.60 -5.80 -10.95
CA THR A 394 13.63 -6.62 -10.31
C THR A 394 13.47 -6.71 -8.80
N GLU A 395 13.03 -5.62 -8.15
CA GLU A 395 12.77 -5.61 -6.70
C GLU A 395 11.59 -6.52 -6.32
N GLU A 396 10.46 -6.40 -7.02
CA GLU A 396 9.27 -7.22 -6.77
C GLU A 396 9.52 -8.70 -7.10
N ALA A 397 10.23 -9.00 -8.19
CA ALA A 397 10.60 -10.37 -8.54
C ALA A 397 11.54 -11.00 -7.50
N PHE A 398 12.54 -10.25 -7.03
CA PHE A 398 13.45 -10.72 -5.99
C PHE A 398 12.73 -10.93 -4.65
N ALA A 399 11.86 -10.00 -4.24
CA ALA A 399 11.06 -10.15 -3.04
C ALA A 399 10.13 -11.38 -3.11
N ALA A 400 9.46 -11.60 -4.25
CA ALA A 400 8.62 -12.78 -4.47
C ALA A 400 9.43 -14.09 -4.40
N LEU A 401 10.63 -14.12 -4.95
CA LEU A 401 11.53 -15.28 -4.89
C LEU A 401 11.92 -15.61 -3.44
N ILE A 402 12.35 -14.61 -2.66
CA ILE A 402 12.71 -14.79 -1.25
C ILE A 402 11.51 -15.27 -0.43
N CYS A 403 10.32 -14.71 -0.66
CA CYS A 403 9.08 -15.17 -0.02
C CYS A 403 8.78 -16.64 -0.33
N LEU A 404 8.92 -17.06 -1.60
CA LEU A 404 8.71 -18.45 -2.00
C LEU A 404 9.73 -19.40 -1.36
N ILE A 405 11.00 -19.00 -1.30
CA ILE A 405 12.07 -19.78 -0.64
C ILE A 405 11.75 -19.95 0.85
N PHE A 406 11.35 -18.90 1.56
CA PHE A 406 11.00 -19.02 2.98
C PHE A 406 9.79 -19.92 3.24
N ILE A 407 8.77 -19.88 2.38
CA ILE A 407 7.62 -20.79 2.48
C ILE A 407 8.06 -22.24 2.24
N TYR A 408 8.89 -22.46 1.21
CA TYR A 408 9.43 -23.79 0.91
C TYR A 408 10.27 -24.32 2.08
N GLU A 409 11.19 -23.53 2.62
CA GLU A 409 12.05 -23.94 3.74
C GLU A 409 11.24 -24.26 5.01
N ALA A 410 10.17 -23.52 5.28
CA ALA A 410 9.26 -23.82 6.39
C ALA A 410 8.55 -25.17 6.22
N LEU A 411 8.09 -25.48 5.01
CA LEU A 411 7.45 -26.77 4.70
C LEU A 411 8.46 -27.92 4.70
N GLU A 412 9.65 -27.72 4.14
CA GLU A 412 10.73 -28.70 4.13
C GLU A 412 11.13 -29.11 5.56
N LYS A 413 11.26 -28.13 6.49
CA LYS A 413 11.51 -28.43 7.91
C LYS A 413 10.38 -29.23 8.56
N LEU A 414 9.13 -28.96 8.19
CA LEU A 414 7.97 -29.73 8.66
C LEU A 414 7.99 -31.17 8.12
N PHE A 415 8.36 -31.38 6.84
CA PHE A 415 8.51 -32.71 6.26
C PHE A 415 9.67 -33.49 6.87
N HIS A 416 10.83 -32.85 7.06
CA HIS A 416 11.98 -33.44 7.72
C HIS A 416 11.66 -33.88 9.16
N LEU A 417 10.79 -33.14 9.86
CA LEU A 417 10.28 -33.57 11.16
C LEU A 417 9.47 -34.87 11.08
N GLY A 418 8.76 -35.11 9.99
CA GLY A 418 8.05 -36.36 9.70
C GLY A 418 8.97 -37.55 9.46
N GLU A 419 10.18 -37.32 8.97
CA GLU A 419 11.20 -38.37 8.84
C GLU A 419 11.88 -38.68 10.19
N ILE A 420 12.13 -37.67 11.02
CA ILE A 420 12.71 -37.84 12.36
C ILE A 420 11.73 -38.57 13.30
N TYR A 421 10.45 -38.21 13.24
CA TYR A 421 9.39 -38.79 14.05
C TYR A 421 8.37 -39.50 13.16
N PRO A 422 8.72 -40.68 12.62
CA PRO A 422 7.81 -41.41 11.75
C PRO A 422 6.59 -41.86 12.54
N PHE A 423 5.44 -41.88 11.89
CA PHE A 423 4.20 -42.39 12.48
C PHE A 423 4.01 -43.86 12.10
N ASN A 424 3.37 -44.62 12.99
CA ASN A 424 3.08 -46.02 12.72
C ASN A 424 1.82 -46.15 11.84
N THR A 425 1.98 -46.54 10.58
CA THR A 425 0.90 -46.82 9.63
C THR A 425 0.19 -48.16 9.88
N HIS A 426 0.84 -49.09 10.58
CA HIS A 426 0.36 -50.47 10.79
C HIS A 426 -0.14 -50.70 12.22
N SER A 427 -1.07 -49.85 12.68
CA SER A 427 -1.72 -49.98 13.98
C SER A 427 -2.94 -50.90 13.89
N ASP A 428 -2.76 -52.20 14.03
CA ASP A 428 -3.86 -53.13 14.34
C ASP A 428 -4.19 -53.02 15.84
N LEU A 429 -5.29 -52.35 16.18
CA LEU A 429 -5.69 -52.12 17.58
C LEU A 429 -5.91 -53.44 18.36
N ASP A 430 -6.32 -54.50 17.66
CA ASP A 430 -6.52 -55.84 18.24
C ASP A 430 -5.21 -56.53 18.67
N LYS A 431 -4.04 -56.06 18.21
CA LYS A 431 -2.71 -56.61 18.52
C LYS A 431 -1.93 -55.73 19.51
N LEU A 432 -2.61 -55.00 20.39
CA LEU A 432 -1.99 -54.06 21.34
C LEU A 432 -0.88 -54.69 22.20
N THR A 433 -1.04 -55.95 22.61
CA THR A 433 -0.04 -56.69 23.41
C THR A 433 1.19 -57.13 22.63
N LEU A 434 1.15 -57.08 21.29
CA LEU A 434 2.27 -57.41 20.41
C LEU A 434 3.03 -56.16 19.95
N ALA A 435 2.53 -54.96 20.25
CA ALA A 435 3.20 -53.68 19.97
C ALA A 435 4.26 -53.41 21.03
N TYR A 436 5.50 -53.86 20.76
CA TYR A 436 6.66 -53.54 21.59
C TYR A 436 7.81 -53.02 20.74
N CYS A 437 8.69 -52.23 21.34
CA CYS A 437 9.98 -51.89 20.78
C CYS A 437 11.04 -52.04 21.88
N ARG A 438 12.00 -52.95 21.67
CA ARG A 438 13.09 -53.19 22.61
C ARG A 438 14.44 -53.07 21.91
N CYS A 439 15.44 -52.64 22.66
CA CYS A 439 16.82 -52.72 22.21
C CYS A 439 17.30 -54.17 22.28
N ALA A 440 18.03 -54.62 21.28
CA ALA A 440 18.65 -55.94 21.21
C ALA A 440 20.08 -55.82 20.69
N GLU A 441 20.85 -56.88 20.93
CA GLU A 441 22.18 -57.03 20.36
C GLU A 441 22.10 -57.06 18.82
N PRO A 442 23.00 -56.37 18.09
CA PRO A 442 23.04 -56.41 16.63
C PRO A 442 23.48 -57.80 16.13
N ASP A 443 22.70 -58.39 15.22
CA ASP A 443 22.99 -59.73 14.66
C ASP A 443 24.34 -59.80 13.90
N ASN A 444 24.81 -58.68 13.35
CA ASN A 444 26.12 -58.56 12.69
C ASN A 444 26.81 -57.24 13.09
N PRO A 445 27.66 -57.22 14.13
CA PRO A 445 28.39 -56.02 14.51
C PRO A 445 29.45 -55.69 13.46
N SER A 446 29.50 -54.43 13.02
CA SER A 446 30.59 -53.88 12.22
C SER A 446 31.94 -53.92 12.94
N ASN A 447 33.06 -53.87 12.21
CA ASN A 447 34.40 -53.78 12.84
C ASN A 447 34.52 -52.56 13.78
N LYS A 448 33.86 -51.44 13.45
CA LYS A 448 33.84 -50.23 14.30
C LYS A 448 33.09 -50.43 15.62
N THR A 449 31.99 -51.18 15.62
CA THR A 449 31.25 -51.54 16.84
C THR A 449 32.10 -52.40 17.77
N LEU A 450 32.82 -53.38 17.21
CA LEU A 450 33.69 -54.28 17.97
C LEU A 450 34.89 -53.55 18.57
N GLU A 451 35.49 -52.61 17.82
CA GLU A 451 36.54 -51.72 18.34
C GLU A 451 36.03 -50.87 19.51
N LEU A 452 34.84 -50.26 19.38
CA LEU A 452 34.25 -49.42 20.44
C LEU A 452 33.92 -50.22 21.71
N TRP A 453 33.41 -51.44 21.56
CA TRP A 453 33.17 -52.33 22.70
C TRP A 453 34.46 -52.81 23.35
N SER A 454 35.50 -53.10 22.55
CA SER A 454 36.84 -53.45 23.03
C SER A 454 37.49 -52.30 23.81
N GLU A 455 37.46 -51.07 23.28
CA GLU A 455 38.00 -49.88 23.94
C GLU A 455 37.30 -49.58 25.28
N ARG A 456 36.00 -49.87 25.38
CA ARG A 456 35.20 -49.66 26.60
C ARG A 456 35.12 -50.89 27.51
N ASN A 457 35.80 -51.99 27.20
CA ASN A 457 35.71 -53.28 27.91
C ASN A 457 34.26 -53.78 28.10
N ILE A 458 33.42 -53.62 27.07
CA ILE A 458 32.00 -54.01 27.10
C ILE A 458 31.85 -55.39 26.47
N THR A 459 31.25 -56.33 27.21
CA THR A 459 30.87 -57.64 26.68
C THR A 459 29.38 -57.62 26.32
N ALA A 460 29.05 -57.94 25.06
CA ALA A 460 27.68 -57.84 24.54
C ALA A 460 26.64 -58.63 25.36
N SER A 461 27.02 -59.80 25.86
CA SER A 461 26.17 -60.66 26.70
C SER A 461 26.01 -60.17 28.15
N ALA A 462 26.89 -59.28 28.62
CA ALA A 462 26.80 -58.69 29.97
C ALA A 462 25.89 -57.46 30.02
N VAL A 463 25.52 -56.90 28.86
CA VAL A 463 24.62 -55.74 28.76
C VAL A 463 23.18 -56.21 28.79
N SER A 464 22.37 -55.64 29.70
CA SER A 464 20.94 -55.94 29.81
C SER A 464 20.13 -55.15 28.78
N TRP A 465 20.29 -55.47 27.49
CA TRP A 465 19.71 -54.76 26.33
C TRP A 465 18.25 -54.31 26.50
N ALA A 466 17.39 -55.13 27.11
CA ALA A 466 15.98 -54.83 27.31
C ALA A 466 15.69 -53.69 28.31
N ASN A 467 16.61 -53.37 29.23
CA ASN A 467 16.46 -52.33 30.25
C ASN A 467 17.15 -51.01 29.88
N LEU A 468 17.79 -50.93 28.71
CA LEU A 468 18.49 -49.72 28.28
C LEU A 468 17.49 -48.66 27.83
N SER A 469 17.80 -47.40 28.13
CA SER A 469 17.13 -46.27 27.51
C SER A 469 17.47 -46.18 26.01
N VAL A 470 16.62 -45.51 25.23
CA VAL A 470 16.85 -45.30 23.78
C VAL A 470 18.21 -44.67 23.50
N LYS A 471 18.65 -43.72 24.34
CA LYS A 471 19.95 -43.04 24.19
C LYS A 471 21.13 -43.97 24.48
N GLU A 472 21.01 -44.82 25.49
CA GLU A 472 22.04 -45.81 25.84
C GLU A 472 22.12 -46.93 24.79
N CYS A 473 20.98 -47.35 24.24
CA CYS A 473 20.93 -48.31 23.14
C CYS A 473 21.68 -47.78 21.91
N ILE A 474 21.43 -46.52 21.51
CA ILE A 474 22.11 -45.91 20.36
C ILE A 474 23.61 -45.69 20.66
N SER A 475 23.98 -45.28 21.88
CA SER A 475 25.38 -45.05 22.24
C SER A 475 26.21 -46.35 22.27
N LEU A 476 25.55 -47.48 22.48
CA LEU A 476 26.13 -48.83 22.43
C LEU A 476 25.95 -49.50 21.05
N GLN A 477 25.39 -48.79 20.08
CA GLN A 477 25.10 -49.28 18.72
C GLN A 477 24.24 -50.57 18.71
N GLY A 478 23.24 -50.63 19.59
CA GLY A 478 22.22 -51.68 19.59
C GLY A 478 21.22 -51.53 18.44
N HIS A 479 20.53 -52.62 18.11
CA HIS A 479 19.47 -52.63 17.10
C HIS A 479 18.09 -52.66 17.78
N PHE A 480 17.14 -51.90 17.25
CA PHE A 480 15.75 -51.91 17.76
C PHE A 480 14.95 -53.03 17.10
N VAL A 481 14.30 -53.87 17.92
CA VAL A 481 13.52 -55.02 17.47
C VAL A 481 12.11 -54.93 18.03
N GLY A 482 11.13 -55.04 17.14
CA GLY A 482 9.71 -55.06 17.50
C GLY A 482 8.81 -54.44 16.42
N THR A 483 7.52 -54.70 16.52
CA THR A 483 6.50 -54.21 15.58
C THR A 483 6.24 -52.70 15.71
N ALA A 484 6.63 -52.10 16.84
CA ALA A 484 6.52 -50.67 17.11
C ALA A 484 7.88 -49.92 16.99
N CYS A 485 8.87 -50.53 16.34
CA CYS A 485 10.14 -49.89 16.00
C CYS A 485 10.20 -49.52 14.51
N GLY A 486 10.69 -48.33 14.19
CA GLY A 486 11.13 -47.96 12.84
C GLY A 486 12.61 -48.29 12.60
N HIS A 487 13.12 -47.96 11.41
CA HIS A 487 14.52 -48.23 11.02
C HIS A 487 15.58 -47.53 11.89
N HIS A 488 15.23 -46.43 12.56
CA HIS A 488 16.17 -45.59 13.32
C HIS A 488 15.83 -45.45 14.81
N GLY A 489 14.77 -46.09 15.31
CA GLY A 489 14.33 -45.95 16.70
C GLY A 489 12.87 -46.36 16.94
N PRO A 490 12.40 -46.31 18.21
CA PRO A 490 10.99 -46.51 18.52
C PRO A 490 10.11 -45.41 17.91
N TYR A 491 8.92 -45.77 17.45
CA TYR A 491 7.92 -44.77 17.06
C TYR A 491 7.54 -43.92 18.28
N THR A 492 7.55 -42.60 18.12
CA THR A 492 7.05 -41.67 19.13
C THR A 492 5.66 -41.22 18.70
N PRO A 493 4.59 -41.71 19.36
CA PRO A 493 3.24 -41.35 18.97
C PRO A 493 3.00 -39.85 19.17
N ASP A 494 2.11 -39.29 18.34
CA ASP A 494 1.49 -37.96 18.46
C ASP A 494 2.40 -36.73 18.28
N VAL A 495 3.72 -36.85 18.35
CA VAL A 495 4.66 -35.71 18.22
C VAL A 495 4.54 -35.03 16.85
N LEU A 496 4.48 -35.80 15.77
CA LEU A 496 4.37 -35.26 14.41
C LEU A 496 3.05 -34.52 14.21
N PHE A 497 1.92 -35.18 14.52
CA PHE A 497 0.59 -34.59 14.37
C PHE A 497 0.42 -33.34 15.23
N TRP A 498 0.89 -33.37 16.47
CA TRP A 498 0.86 -32.21 17.36
C TRP A 498 1.70 -31.06 16.79
N SER A 499 2.87 -31.34 16.25
CA SER A 499 3.74 -30.33 15.62
C SER A 499 3.09 -29.72 14.38
N THR A 500 2.43 -30.52 13.55
CA THR A 500 1.66 -30.05 12.38
C THR A 500 0.46 -29.19 12.80
N ILE A 501 -0.27 -29.59 13.84
CA ILE A 501 -1.39 -28.82 14.40
C ILE A 501 -0.88 -27.47 14.92
N LEU A 502 0.19 -27.45 15.70
CA LEU A 502 0.79 -26.21 16.20
C LEU A 502 1.22 -25.28 15.05
N PHE A 503 1.87 -25.82 14.01
CA PHE A 503 2.32 -25.05 12.86
C PHE A 503 1.16 -24.34 12.15
N PHE A 504 0.16 -25.08 11.69
CA PHE A 504 -0.98 -24.50 10.98
C PHE A 504 -1.87 -23.63 11.88
N SER A 505 -2.09 -24.05 13.14
CA SER A 505 -2.89 -23.27 14.09
C SER A 505 -2.25 -21.93 14.41
N THR A 506 -0.92 -21.87 14.57
CA THR A 506 -0.18 -20.62 14.77
C THR A 506 -0.35 -19.70 13.56
N PHE A 507 -0.26 -20.23 12.34
CA PHE A 507 -0.44 -19.44 11.12
C PHE A 507 -1.86 -18.87 11.01
N PHE A 508 -2.88 -19.73 11.11
CA PHE A 508 -4.29 -19.30 10.96
C PHE A 508 -4.74 -18.36 12.09
N MET A 509 -4.31 -18.61 13.34
CA MET A 509 -4.64 -17.74 14.47
C MET A 509 -3.98 -16.36 14.33
N SER A 510 -2.74 -16.31 13.88
CA SER A 510 -2.03 -15.04 13.61
C SER A 510 -2.73 -14.24 12.50
N ALA A 511 -3.11 -14.92 11.40
CA ALA A 511 -3.86 -14.31 10.31
C ALA A 511 -5.24 -13.80 10.79
N PHE A 512 -5.93 -14.57 11.63
CA PHE A 512 -7.21 -14.18 12.23
C PHE A 512 -7.07 -12.93 13.11
N PHE A 513 -6.08 -12.88 14.01
CA PHE A 513 -5.83 -11.69 14.84
C PHE A 513 -5.40 -10.47 14.02
N LYS A 514 -4.72 -10.64 12.89
CA LYS A 514 -4.44 -9.54 11.96
C LYS A 514 -5.71 -9.04 11.26
N GLN A 515 -6.56 -9.95 10.78
CA GLN A 515 -7.85 -9.60 10.16
C GLN A 515 -8.82 -8.97 11.17
N PHE A 516 -8.64 -9.23 12.47
CA PHE A 516 -9.41 -8.59 13.53
C PHE A 516 -9.35 -7.06 13.44
N LYS A 517 -8.28 -6.48 12.86
CA LYS A 517 -8.16 -5.03 12.61
C LYS A 517 -9.32 -4.43 11.82
N THR A 518 -10.00 -5.19 10.96
CA THR A 518 -11.14 -4.70 10.15
C THR A 518 -12.50 -5.13 10.69
N SER A 519 -12.52 -5.90 11.78
CA SER A 519 -13.74 -6.39 12.44
C SER A 519 -14.60 -5.26 12.99
N ARG A 520 -15.93 -5.48 12.99
CA ARG A 520 -16.97 -4.55 13.48
C ARG A 520 -17.38 -4.81 14.94
N TYR A 521 -16.95 -5.91 15.54
CA TYR A 521 -17.47 -6.38 16.83
C TYR A 521 -16.88 -5.67 18.07
N PHE A 522 -15.75 -4.98 17.95
CA PHE A 522 -15.01 -4.41 19.09
C PHE A 522 -14.65 -2.93 18.92
N PRO A 523 -14.44 -2.18 20.02
CA PRO A 523 -13.96 -0.79 19.97
C PRO A 523 -12.63 -0.64 19.23
N THR A 524 -12.45 0.49 18.55
CA THR A 524 -11.27 0.77 17.70
C THR A 524 -9.93 0.62 18.42
N LYS A 525 -9.83 1.06 19.68
CA LYS A 525 -8.61 0.93 20.50
C LYS A 525 -8.25 -0.53 20.79
N VAL A 526 -9.21 -1.34 21.22
CA VAL A 526 -9.01 -2.76 21.52
C VAL A 526 -8.63 -3.52 20.25
N ARG A 527 -9.30 -3.20 19.15
CA ARG A 527 -9.06 -3.79 17.83
C ARG A 527 -7.66 -3.51 17.30
N SER A 528 -7.17 -2.27 17.43
CA SER A 528 -5.80 -1.92 17.05
C SER A 528 -4.79 -2.67 17.92
N MET A 529 -4.96 -2.63 19.24
CA MET A 529 -4.09 -3.33 20.19
C MET A 529 -3.95 -4.83 19.88
N ILE A 530 -5.07 -5.54 19.71
CA ILE A 530 -5.04 -6.98 19.42
C ILE A 530 -4.36 -7.26 18.07
N SER A 531 -4.61 -6.42 17.05
CA SER A 531 -3.96 -6.55 15.75
C SER A 531 -2.46 -6.27 15.79
N ASP A 532 -2.02 -5.32 16.62
CA ASP A 532 -0.62 -4.93 16.74
C ASP A 532 0.18 -6.02 17.47
N PHE A 533 -0.40 -6.64 18.51
CA PHE A 533 0.19 -7.78 19.24
C PHE A 533 -0.16 -9.17 18.66
N ALA A 534 -0.85 -9.23 17.52
CA ALA A 534 -1.42 -10.47 16.95
C ALA A 534 -0.45 -11.65 16.91
N VAL A 535 0.75 -11.44 16.35
CA VAL A 535 1.72 -12.52 16.16
C VAL A 535 2.30 -12.98 17.50
N PHE A 536 2.68 -12.02 18.36
CA PHE A 536 3.24 -12.33 19.68
C PHE A 536 2.22 -13.05 20.56
N LEU A 537 0.97 -12.57 20.62
CA LEU A 537 -0.10 -13.21 21.37
C LEU A 537 -0.35 -14.63 20.89
N THR A 538 -0.31 -14.86 19.57
CA THR A 538 -0.47 -16.20 19.00
C THR A 538 0.66 -17.14 19.44
N ILE A 539 1.91 -16.69 19.41
CA ILE A 539 3.05 -17.48 19.89
C ILE A 539 2.86 -17.84 21.36
N VAL A 540 2.52 -16.87 22.21
CA VAL A 540 2.30 -17.12 23.65
C VAL A 540 1.17 -18.13 23.89
N ILE A 541 0.04 -17.98 23.20
CA ILE A 541 -1.09 -18.92 23.32
C ILE A 541 -0.66 -20.33 22.89
N MET A 542 0.02 -20.47 21.76
CA MET A 542 0.43 -21.78 21.25
C MET A 542 1.49 -22.44 22.13
N VAL A 543 2.40 -21.66 22.73
CA VAL A 543 3.37 -22.16 23.71
C VAL A 543 2.67 -22.62 25.00
N LEU A 544 1.66 -21.88 25.47
CA LEU A 544 0.88 -22.28 26.64
C LEU A 544 0.06 -23.55 26.37
N LEU A 545 -0.49 -23.70 25.18
CA LEU A 545 -1.20 -24.91 24.75
C LEU A 545 -0.26 -26.12 24.66
N ASP A 546 0.93 -25.96 24.07
CA ASP A 546 1.96 -27.01 24.05
C ASP A 546 2.37 -27.43 25.47
N TYR A 547 2.56 -26.44 26.36
CA TYR A 547 2.90 -26.70 27.75
C TYR A 547 1.78 -27.45 28.50
N ALA A 548 0.51 -27.10 28.25
CA ALA A 548 -0.64 -27.73 28.90
C ALA A 548 -0.87 -29.17 28.42
N ILE A 549 -0.62 -29.45 27.15
CA ILE A 549 -0.82 -30.79 26.56
C ILE A 549 0.34 -31.74 26.89
N GLY A 550 1.56 -31.21 27.06
CA GLY A 550 2.69 -31.98 27.58
C GLY A 550 3.28 -33.02 26.62
N VAL A 551 2.96 -32.95 25.33
CA VAL A 551 3.57 -33.78 24.28
C VAL A 551 5.03 -33.34 24.06
N PRO A 552 5.99 -34.27 23.91
CA PRO A 552 7.42 -33.94 23.75
C PRO A 552 7.74 -33.39 22.35
N SER A 553 7.27 -32.18 22.05
CA SER A 553 7.56 -31.42 20.83
C SER A 553 9.03 -30.93 20.80
N GLN A 554 9.54 -30.62 19.60
CA GLN A 554 10.87 -30.02 19.47
C GLN A 554 10.85 -28.58 19.95
N LYS A 555 11.74 -28.26 20.90
CA LYS A 555 11.87 -26.93 21.51
C LYS A 555 13.22 -26.33 21.17
N LEU A 556 13.29 -25.00 21.11
CA LEU A 556 14.56 -24.30 20.93
C LEU A 556 15.52 -24.65 22.06
N LYS A 557 16.66 -25.25 21.71
CA LYS A 557 17.74 -25.58 22.66
C LYS A 557 18.76 -24.45 22.62
N VAL A 558 18.73 -23.58 23.63
CA VAL A 558 19.78 -22.57 23.85
C VAL A 558 20.78 -23.15 24.84
N PRO A 559 22.08 -23.25 24.50
CA PRO A 559 23.07 -23.77 25.43
C PRO A 559 23.27 -22.78 26.59
N SER A 560 23.38 -23.28 27.81
CA SER A 560 23.44 -22.46 29.02
C SER A 560 24.82 -21.87 29.33
N LYS A 561 25.86 -22.25 28.58
CA LYS A 561 27.24 -21.81 28.77
C LYS A 561 27.90 -21.51 27.43
N PHE A 562 28.67 -20.43 27.37
CA PHE A 562 29.66 -20.22 26.32
C PHE A 562 30.68 -21.35 26.40
N GLN A 563 30.85 -22.11 25.32
CA GLN A 563 31.92 -23.08 25.17
C GLN A 563 32.78 -22.59 24.02
N VAL A 564 33.97 -22.07 24.36
CA VAL A 564 34.99 -21.62 23.40
C VAL A 564 35.81 -22.83 22.95
#